data_AF-A0A1C7N785-F1
#
_entry.id   AF-A0A1C7N785-F1
#
_cell.length_a   1.000
_cell.length_b   1.000
_cell.length_c   1.000
_cell.angle_alpha   90.00
_cell.angle_beta   90.00
_cell.angle_gamma   90.00
#
_symmetry.space_group_name_H-M   'P 1'
#
loop_
_entity.id
_entity.type
_entity.pdbx_description
1 polymer ?
#
loop_
_entity_poly.entity_id
_entity_poly.type
_entity_poly.pdbx_seq_one_letter_code
_entity_poly.pdbx_strand_id
1 'polypeptide(L)'
;MTTESTEEKSMSEELMTSDNTTQTSLSTNSSDSCPGSDDNIAVERFAQLLSTHWQFDHLDALKSGTYKVISEEFQKHIRVSIEEPSTQSRQKAFGVTTAAVWDMMDLEILHAQIYGAIQAHTEGSLHIEWDKLADKLGQPAFDSFIRDVTSRYCSTQDGLLSSACLVENATKLSVELDAYVQHHLVKIFTALDQEVLPRMLNNTSRDLLDVLKYFNRLFSSGDRQQLYLQVTPWTQTADIKLKLLPLLEKSTLADDHLVDFFSSYACLSRA
;
A
#
# COMPACT_ATOMS: atom_id res chain seq x y z
N MET A 1 -42.41 -75.36 2.65
CA MET A 1 -41.85 -74.51 1.58
C MET A 1 -40.35 -74.36 1.90
N THR A 2 -39.51 -75.36 1.58
CA THR A 2 -38.70 -75.48 0.34
C THR A 2 -37.99 -74.17 0.00
N THR A 3 -36.67 -74.01 -0.10
CA THR A 3 -35.43 -74.82 -0.15
C THR A 3 -34.33 -73.71 -0.26
N GLU A 4 -33.35 -73.54 0.63
CA GLU A 4 -32.07 -74.25 0.79
C GLU A 4 -31.06 -74.14 -0.38
N SER A 5 -29.80 -73.84 -0.01
CA SER A 5 -28.50 -74.08 -0.67
C SER A 5 -27.99 -73.00 -1.68
N THR A 6 -26.71 -72.57 -1.72
CA THR A 6 -25.44 -73.20 -1.27
C THR A 6 -24.31 -72.15 -1.09
N GLU A 7 -23.38 -72.47 -0.18
CA GLU A 7 -21.99 -72.00 0.01
C GLU A 7 -21.11 -72.18 -1.28
N GLU A 8 -19.83 -71.80 -1.46
CA GLU A 8 -18.68 -71.49 -0.61
C GLU A 8 -17.49 -71.01 -1.52
N LYS A 9 -16.46 -70.35 -0.91
CA LYS A 9 -14.99 -70.49 -1.15
C LYS A 9 -14.18 -69.61 -2.15
N SER A 10 -13.38 -68.71 -1.53
CA SER A 10 -11.88 -68.61 -1.47
C SER A 10 -10.98 -68.31 -2.69
N MET A 11 -10.06 -67.34 -2.46
CA MET A 11 -8.66 -67.13 -2.93
C MET A 11 -8.35 -67.37 -4.42
N SER A 12 -7.72 -66.46 -5.16
CA SER A 12 -6.25 -66.23 -5.15
C SER A 12 -5.86 -64.97 -5.96
N GLU A 13 -4.65 -64.47 -5.67
CA GLU A 13 -3.90 -63.34 -6.24
C GLU A 13 -3.65 -63.36 -7.76
N GLU A 14 -3.54 -62.16 -8.37
CA GLU A 14 -2.52 -61.67 -9.34
C GLU A 14 -3.07 -60.38 -10.00
N LEU A 15 -2.62 -59.16 -9.65
CA LEU A 15 -1.39 -58.43 -10.04
C LEU A 15 -1.32 -57.96 -11.51
N MET A 16 -1.09 -56.65 -11.68
CA MET A 16 -0.74 -55.88 -12.91
C MET A 16 -1.91 -55.61 -13.87
N THR A 17 -2.20 -54.41 -14.40
CA THR A 17 -1.45 -53.16 -14.56
C THR A 17 -2.41 -52.08 -15.07
N SER A 18 -2.11 -50.82 -14.75
CA SER A 18 -2.29 -49.59 -15.56
C SER A 18 -3.06 -48.48 -14.85
N ASP A 19 -2.27 -47.44 -14.61
CA ASP A 19 -2.57 -46.14 -14.04
C ASP A 19 -3.79 -45.47 -14.67
N ASN A 20 -4.66 -44.93 -13.82
CA ASN A 20 -5.49 -43.80 -14.21
C ASN A 20 -5.39 -42.73 -13.12
N THR A 21 -4.38 -41.88 -13.27
CA THR A 21 -4.33 -40.56 -12.65
C THR A 21 -5.53 -39.77 -13.17
N THR A 22 -6.61 -39.74 -12.41
CA THR A 22 -7.70 -38.80 -12.61
C THR A 22 -7.17 -37.41 -12.30
N GLN A 23 -6.56 -36.77 -13.29
CA GLN A 23 -6.53 -35.33 -13.43
C GLN A 23 -7.99 -34.87 -13.52
N THR A 24 -8.56 -34.49 -12.38
CA THR A 24 -9.71 -33.59 -12.37
C THR A 24 -9.20 -32.23 -12.83
N SER A 25 -9.07 -32.11 -14.15
CA SER A 25 -8.99 -30.83 -14.84
C SER A 25 -10.27 -30.07 -14.50
N LEU A 26 -10.16 -29.08 -13.60
CA LEU A 26 -11.15 -28.02 -13.54
C LEU A 26 -11.12 -27.36 -14.91
N SER A 27 -12.10 -27.72 -15.73
CA SER A 27 -12.39 -27.05 -16.98
C SER A 27 -12.70 -25.60 -16.65
N THR A 28 -11.78 -24.71 -17.02
CA THR A 28 -12.03 -23.29 -17.22
C THR A 28 -13.05 -23.16 -18.34
N ASN A 29 -14.33 -23.26 -18.00
CA ASN A 29 -15.39 -22.73 -18.84
C ASN A 29 -15.34 -21.20 -18.75
N SER A 30 -14.46 -20.60 -19.54
CA SER A 30 -14.48 -19.16 -19.84
C SER A 30 -15.69 -18.88 -20.74
N SER A 31 -16.87 -18.74 -20.13
CA SER A 31 -18.00 -18.03 -20.75
C SER A 31 -17.92 -16.55 -20.37
N ASP A 32 -16.83 -15.90 -20.79
CA ASP A 32 -16.56 -14.46 -20.55
C ASP A 32 -16.73 -13.63 -21.84
N SER A 33 -17.48 -14.15 -22.82
CA SER A 33 -17.91 -13.34 -23.95
C SER A 33 -19.21 -12.62 -23.58
N CYS A 34 -19.10 -11.30 -23.39
CA CYS A 34 -20.26 -10.41 -23.34
C CYS A 34 -21.17 -10.75 -24.54
N PRO A 35 -22.45 -11.15 -24.35
CA PRO A 35 -23.34 -11.37 -25.47
C PRO A 35 -23.43 -10.06 -26.25
N GLY A 36 -23.17 -10.11 -27.55
CA GLY A 36 -22.99 -8.95 -28.44
C GLY A 36 -24.25 -8.12 -28.69
N SER A 37 -25.15 -8.03 -27.73
CA SER A 37 -26.24 -7.06 -27.70
C SER A 37 -25.74 -5.74 -27.10
N ASP A 38 -26.02 -4.65 -27.81
CA ASP A 38 -25.82 -3.29 -27.32
C ASP A 38 -26.89 -2.99 -26.26
N ASP A 39 -26.47 -2.91 -25.00
CA ASP A 39 -27.33 -2.71 -23.85
C ASP A 39 -27.09 -1.32 -23.26
N ASN A 40 -28.16 -0.71 -22.73
CA ASN A 40 -28.06 0.58 -22.04
C ASN A 40 -27.71 0.38 -20.56
N ILE A 41 -26.62 1.02 -20.13
CA ILE A 41 -26.09 0.95 -18.76
C ILE A 41 -26.26 2.33 -18.09
N ALA A 42 -26.74 2.38 -16.86
CA ALA A 42 -26.78 3.64 -16.10
C ALA A 42 -25.37 4.16 -15.81
N VAL A 43 -25.07 5.39 -16.22
CA VAL A 43 -23.75 6.02 -16.06
C VAL A 43 -23.31 6.05 -14.59
N GLU A 44 -24.25 6.28 -13.66
CA GLU A 44 -23.97 6.31 -12.22
C GLU A 44 -23.46 4.96 -11.73
N ARG A 45 -24.11 3.86 -12.14
CA ARG A 45 -23.75 2.52 -11.69
C ARG A 45 -22.39 2.11 -12.24
N PHE A 46 -22.16 2.40 -13.53
CA PHE A 46 -20.87 2.13 -14.16
C PHE A 46 -19.74 2.87 -13.44
N ALA A 47 -19.93 4.17 -13.19
CA ALA A 47 -18.92 4.99 -12.52
C ALA A 47 -18.62 4.50 -11.10
N GLN A 48 -19.66 4.15 -10.33
CA GLN A 48 -19.50 3.62 -8.97
C GLN A 48 -18.71 2.30 -8.95
N LEU A 49 -18.99 1.39 -9.87
CA LEU A 49 -18.26 0.11 -9.95
C LEU A 49 -16.79 0.35 -10.28
N LEU A 50 -16.54 1.20 -11.28
CA LEU A 50 -15.19 1.51 -11.74
C LEU A 50 -14.37 2.23 -10.66
N SER A 51 -14.97 3.21 -9.98
CA SER A 51 -14.29 3.96 -8.93
C SER A 51 -13.99 3.12 -7.71
N THR A 52 -14.92 2.24 -7.33
CA THR A 52 -14.78 1.36 -6.17
C THR A 52 -13.65 0.37 -6.38
N HIS A 53 -13.58 -0.25 -7.56
CA HIS A 53 -12.47 -1.12 -7.91
C HIS A 53 -11.15 -0.36 -7.87
N TRP A 54 -11.10 0.83 -8.50
CA TRP A 54 -9.87 1.59 -8.54
C TRP A 54 -9.38 2.03 -7.15
N GLN A 55 -10.32 2.41 -6.28
CA GLN A 55 -10.03 2.75 -4.89
C GLN A 55 -9.37 1.57 -4.15
N PHE A 56 -9.99 0.39 -4.19
CA PHE A 56 -9.57 -0.73 -3.36
C PHE A 56 -8.40 -1.53 -3.94
N ASP A 57 -8.39 -1.77 -5.25
CA ASP A 57 -7.39 -2.65 -5.86
C ASP A 57 -6.12 -1.89 -6.25
N HIS A 58 -6.22 -0.59 -6.52
CA HIS A 58 -5.08 0.24 -6.94
C HIS A 58 -4.70 1.31 -5.92
N LEU A 59 -5.62 2.20 -5.53
CA LEU A 59 -5.28 3.36 -4.69
C LEU A 59 -4.86 2.97 -3.28
N ASP A 60 -5.52 2.00 -2.65
CA ASP A 60 -5.19 1.57 -1.28
C ASP A 60 -3.81 0.87 -1.21
N ALA A 61 -3.48 0.07 -2.22
CA ALA A 61 -2.15 -0.53 -2.37
C ALA A 61 -1.08 0.55 -2.57
N LEU A 62 -1.36 1.57 -3.39
CA LEU A 62 -0.46 2.69 -3.60
C LEU A 62 -0.30 3.55 -2.32
N LYS A 63 -1.39 3.83 -1.61
CA LYS A 63 -1.42 4.59 -0.36
C LYS A 63 -0.56 3.91 0.71
N SER A 64 -0.78 2.62 0.93
CA SER A 64 0.02 1.83 1.88
C SER A 64 1.50 1.73 1.48
N GLY A 65 1.79 1.51 0.19
CA GLY A 65 3.16 1.52 -0.33
C GLY A 65 3.87 2.86 -0.12
N THR A 66 3.16 3.96 -0.36
CA THR A 66 3.66 5.33 -0.15
C THR A 66 4.00 5.57 1.31
N TYR A 67 3.14 5.17 2.25
CA TYR A 67 3.40 5.35 3.68
C TYR A 67 4.63 4.60 4.15
N LYS A 68 4.78 3.37 3.68
CA LYS A 68 5.96 2.57 4.00
C LYS A 68 7.25 3.23 3.52
N VAL A 69 7.31 3.62 2.25
CA VAL A 69 8.48 4.29 1.67
C VAL A 69 8.80 5.59 2.40
N ILE A 70 7.79 6.41 2.67
CA ILE A 70 7.97 7.67 3.40
C ILE A 70 8.45 7.41 4.82
N SER A 71 7.86 6.47 5.55
CA SER A 71 8.26 6.15 6.92
C SER A 71 9.72 5.70 6.99
N GLU A 72 10.14 4.82 6.07
CA GLU A 72 11.53 4.36 5.98
C GLU A 72 12.50 5.50 5.68
N GLU A 73 12.14 6.42 4.79
CA GLU A 73 12.98 7.60 4.51
C GLU A 73 12.99 8.58 5.68
N PHE A 74 11.82 8.86 6.28
CA PHE A 74 11.67 9.78 7.39
C PHE A 74 12.53 9.38 8.60
N GLN A 75 12.61 8.08 8.90
CA GLN A 75 13.48 7.56 9.96
C GLN A 75 14.98 7.84 9.70
N LYS A 76 15.43 7.89 8.43
CA LYS A 76 16.84 8.19 8.09
C LYS A 76 17.23 9.63 8.42
N HIS A 77 16.25 10.52 8.53
CA HIS A 77 16.46 11.91 8.91
C HIS A 77 16.62 12.11 10.42
N ILE A 78 16.29 11.11 11.23
CA ILE A 78 16.33 11.19 12.70
C ILE A 78 17.38 10.22 13.23
N ARG A 79 18.31 10.72 14.05
CA ARG A 79 19.29 9.91 14.76
C ARG A 79 19.30 10.30 16.23
N VAL A 80 19.07 9.32 17.10
CA VAL A 80 19.28 9.47 18.54
C VAL A 80 20.61 8.81 18.90
N SER A 81 21.47 9.54 19.59
CA SER A 81 22.80 9.08 20.01
C SER A 81 23.04 9.38 21.47
N ILE A 82 23.98 8.68 22.09
CA ILE A 82 24.38 8.91 23.48
C ILE A 82 25.77 9.53 23.45
N GLU A 83 25.92 10.69 24.08
CA GLU A 83 27.24 11.28 24.28
C GLU A 83 27.72 10.94 25.71
N GLU A 84 28.87 10.28 25.79
CA GLU A 84 29.61 10.16 27.05
C GLU A 84 30.44 11.43 27.21
N PRO A 85 30.40 12.11 28.38
CA PRO A 85 31.19 13.31 28.57
C PRO A 85 32.67 12.95 28.42
N SER A 86 33.33 13.63 27.48
CA SER A 86 34.73 13.45 27.15
C SER A 86 35.60 13.57 28.40
N THR A 87 36.00 12.44 28.98
CA THR A 87 37.02 12.42 30.03
C THR A 87 38.38 12.58 29.37
N GLN A 88 38.83 13.83 29.26
CA GLN A 88 40.24 14.12 29.04
C GLN A 88 41.06 13.52 30.20
N SER A 89 41.88 12.51 29.87
CA SER A 89 43.01 11.98 30.64
C SER A 89 42.70 11.22 31.95
N ARG A 90 42.93 9.91 31.96
CA ARG A 90 44.08 9.26 32.64
C ARG A 90 43.87 7.74 32.73
N GLN A 91 44.86 7.05 32.16
CA GLN A 91 45.42 5.77 32.59
C GLN A 91 44.51 4.52 32.69
N LYS A 92 44.93 3.52 31.89
CA LYS A 92 44.72 2.09 32.10
C LYS A 92 44.59 1.70 33.58
N ALA A 93 43.46 1.12 33.96
CA ALA A 93 43.38 0.14 35.02
C ALA A 93 42.23 -0.84 34.74
N PHE A 94 42.61 -2.10 34.72
CA PHE A 94 41.77 -3.29 34.60
C PHE A 94 40.76 -3.32 35.75
N GLY A 95 39.48 -3.19 35.45
CA GLY A 95 38.41 -3.20 36.44
C GLY A 95 37.07 -3.04 35.74
N VAL A 96 36.41 -4.17 35.45
CA VAL A 96 35.02 -4.21 35.00
C VAL A 96 34.16 -3.60 36.12
N THR A 97 33.88 -2.31 36.01
CA THR A 97 32.94 -1.62 36.90
C THR A 97 31.54 -1.78 36.32
N THR A 98 30.70 -2.48 37.07
CA THR A 98 29.27 -2.80 36.89
C THR A 98 28.33 -1.59 36.83
N ALA A 99 28.83 -0.41 36.44
CA ALA A 99 28.08 0.83 36.23
C ALA A 99 28.16 1.33 34.77
N ALA A 100 28.93 0.65 33.90
CA ALA A 100 29.02 0.93 32.46
C ALA A 100 27.95 0.18 31.63
N VAL A 101 26.99 -0.45 32.31
CA VAL A 101 25.96 -1.31 31.76
C VAL A 101 24.60 -0.74 32.20
N TRP A 102 24.26 0.46 31.72
CA TRP A 102 22.92 0.54 31.18
C TRP A 102 22.93 -0.48 30.05
N ASP A 103 22.30 -1.62 30.31
CA ASP A 103 22.40 -2.82 29.50
C ASP A 103 22.26 -2.41 28.03
N MET A 104 23.18 -2.79 27.14
CA MET A 104 23.04 -2.46 25.71
C MET A 104 21.64 -2.81 25.22
N MET A 105 21.04 -3.85 25.81
CA MET A 105 19.64 -4.23 25.68
C MET A 105 18.63 -3.12 26.04
N ASP A 106 18.75 -2.42 27.16
CA ASP A 106 17.83 -1.34 27.55
C ASP A 106 17.93 -0.12 26.61
N LEU A 107 19.13 0.14 26.08
CA LEU A 107 19.36 1.19 25.09
C LEU A 107 18.83 0.80 23.71
N GLU A 108 19.00 -0.45 23.30
CA GLU A 108 18.41 -1.01 22.08
C GLU A 108 16.88 -1.02 22.18
N ILE A 109 16.31 -1.33 23.34
CA ILE A 109 14.87 -1.24 23.60
C ILE A 109 14.40 0.20 23.49
N LEU A 110 15.09 1.17 24.12
CA LEU A 110 14.73 2.58 24.03
C LEU A 110 14.80 3.08 22.59
N HIS A 111 15.84 2.70 21.85
CA HIS A 111 15.98 3.02 20.43
C HIS A 111 14.83 2.43 19.63
N ALA A 112 14.57 1.12 19.76
CA ALA A 112 13.46 0.45 19.10
C ALA A 112 12.11 1.10 19.41
N GLN A 113 11.87 1.50 20.67
CA GLN A 113 10.65 2.19 21.08
C GLN A 113 10.52 3.58 20.45
N ILE A 114 11.61 4.36 20.40
CA ILE A 114 11.62 5.69 19.77
C ILE A 114 11.34 5.55 18.28
N TYR A 115 12.03 4.65 17.57
CA TYR A 115 11.84 4.46 16.13
C TYR A 115 10.46 3.87 15.80
N GLY A 116 9.97 2.94 16.62
CA GLY A 116 8.60 2.42 16.50
C GLY A 116 7.54 3.51 16.70
N ALA A 117 7.73 4.40 17.67
CA ALA A 117 6.85 5.54 17.91
C ALA A 117 6.90 6.55 16.75
N ILE A 118 8.09 6.87 16.22
CA ILE A 118 8.26 7.74 15.05
C ILE A 118 7.55 7.14 13.84
N GLN A 119 7.72 5.85 13.59
CA GLN A 119 7.04 5.15 12.50
C GLN A 119 5.53 5.24 12.64
N ALA A 120 4.97 4.84 13.78
CA ALA A 120 3.53 4.86 14.01
C ALA A 120 2.94 6.29 13.91
N HIS A 121 3.65 7.28 14.43
CA HIS A 121 3.27 8.69 14.32
C HIS A 121 3.30 9.19 12.87
N THR A 122 4.33 8.80 12.12
CA THR A 122 4.48 9.18 10.71
C THR A 122 3.38 8.55 9.86
N GLU A 123 3.16 7.25 9.97
CA GLU A 123 2.12 6.54 9.23
C GLU A 123 0.71 7.06 9.58
N GLY A 124 0.43 7.29 10.86
CA GLY A 124 -0.85 7.86 11.30
C GLY A 124 -1.09 9.29 10.79
N SER A 125 -0.06 10.12 10.78
CA SER A 125 -0.15 11.51 10.29
C SER A 125 -0.26 11.57 8.77
N LEU A 126 0.46 10.69 8.05
CA LEU A 126 0.39 10.59 6.59
C LEU A 126 -1.00 10.21 6.12
N HIS A 127 -1.72 9.37 6.88
CA HIS A 127 -3.12 9.06 6.59
C HIS A 127 -3.99 10.32 6.49
N ILE A 128 -3.87 11.19 7.47
CA ILE A 128 -4.65 12.43 7.55
C ILE A 128 -4.24 13.41 6.45
N GLU A 129 -2.94 13.54 6.17
CA GLU A 129 -2.46 14.46 5.14
C GLU A 129 -2.78 13.97 3.73
N TRP A 130 -2.73 12.66 3.48
CA TRP A 130 -3.18 12.07 2.23
C TRP A 130 -4.64 12.40 1.95
N ASP A 131 -5.54 12.21 2.93
CA ASP A 131 -6.97 12.44 2.73
C ASP A 131 -7.26 13.92 2.38
N LYS A 132 -6.42 14.86 2.85
CA LYS A 132 -6.50 16.28 2.48
C LYS A 132 -6.00 16.54 1.05
N LEU A 133 -4.91 15.88 0.66
CA LEU A 133 -4.26 16.08 -0.64
C LEU A 133 -4.94 15.33 -1.78
N ALA A 134 -5.58 14.20 -1.48
CA ALA A 134 -6.15 13.27 -2.45
C ALA A 134 -7.65 13.51 -2.71
N ASP A 135 -8.16 14.72 -2.47
CA ASP A 135 -9.58 15.07 -2.68
C ASP A 135 -10.08 14.70 -4.09
N LYS A 136 -9.22 14.87 -5.11
CA LYS A 136 -9.51 14.53 -6.51
C LYS A 136 -9.44 13.05 -6.85
N LEU A 137 -8.76 12.25 -6.02
CA LEU A 137 -8.74 10.79 -6.16
C LEU A 137 -9.74 10.11 -5.22
N GLY A 138 -10.37 10.86 -4.33
CA GLY A 138 -11.47 10.36 -3.51
C GLY A 138 -12.68 9.99 -4.36
N GLN A 139 -13.43 9.00 -3.87
CA GLN A 139 -14.55 8.38 -4.57
C GLN A 139 -15.53 9.38 -5.23
N PRO A 140 -16.00 10.46 -4.58
CA PRO A 140 -16.93 11.39 -5.23
C PRO A 140 -16.36 12.13 -6.44
N ALA A 141 -15.08 12.53 -6.37
CA ALA A 141 -14.42 13.23 -7.47
C ALA A 141 -14.11 12.26 -8.62
N PHE A 142 -13.69 11.05 -8.28
CA PHE A 142 -13.38 10.01 -9.24
C PHE A 142 -14.63 9.50 -9.96
N ASP A 143 -15.73 9.26 -9.24
CA ASP A 143 -17.06 8.99 -9.80
C ASP A 143 -17.46 10.08 -10.81
N SER A 144 -17.35 11.34 -10.40
CA SER A 144 -17.70 12.47 -11.26
C SER A 144 -16.84 12.52 -12.52
N PHE A 145 -15.55 12.24 -12.41
CA PHE A 145 -14.64 12.18 -13.55
C PHE A 145 -15.02 11.05 -14.52
N ILE A 146 -15.29 9.85 -13.99
CA ILE A 146 -15.68 8.68 -14.80
C ILE A 146 -17.01 8.94 -15.52
N ARG A 147 -17.99 9.55 -14.83
CA ARG A 147 -19.27 9.94 -15.46
C ARG A 147 -19.05 10.94 -16.60
N ASP A 148 -18.23 11.95 -16.39
CA ASP A 148 -17.96 12.97 -17.40
C ASP A 148 -17.26 12.37 -18.64
N VAL A 149 -16.19 11.59 -18.43
CA VAL A 149 -15.43 11.01 -19.53
C VAL A 149 -16.25 9.98 -20.31
N THR A 150 -16.97 9.08 -19.63
CA THR A 150 -17.81 8.07 -20.29
C THR A 150 -18.99 8.69 -21.01
N SER A 151 -19.63 9.72 -20.44
CA SER A 151 -20.72 10.43 -21.12
C SER A 151 -20.23 11.17 -22.36
N ARG A 152 -19.03 11.75 -22.32
CA ARG A 152 -18.43 12.45 -23.46
C ARG A 152 -18.23 11.55 -24.68
N TYR A 153 -17.89 10.28 -24.45
CA TYR A 153 -17.62 9.31 -25.52
C TYR A 153 -18.83 8.44 -25.88
N CYS A 154 -19.66 8.08 -24.89
CA CYS A 154 -20.63 6.98 -25.01
C CYS A 154 -22.04 7.28 -24.47
N SER A 155 -22.36 8.54 -24.15
CA SER A 155 -23.72 8.88 -23.70
C SER A 155 -24.75 8.59 -24.78
N THR A 156 -25.78 7.85 -24.38
CA THR A 156 -27.08 7.83 -25.06
C THR A 156 -28.00 8.85 -24.36
N GLN A 157 -29.24 9.01 -24.84
CA GLN A 157 -30.21 9.89 -24.18
C GLN A 157 -30.48 9.42 -22.73
N ASP A 158 -30.77 10.36 -21.82
CA ASP A 158 -31.21 10.10 -20.44
C ASP A 158 -30.20 9.46 -19.46
N GLY A 159 -28.90 9.75 -19.56
CA GLY A 159 -27.91 9.30 -18.57
C GLY A 159 -27.55 7.81 -18.68
N LEU A 160 -27.78 7.24 -19.86
CA LEU A 160 -27.45 5.87 -20.21
C LEU A 160 -26.18 5.84 -21.07
N LEU A 161 -25.46 4.72 -21.03
CA LEU A 161 -24.27 4.44 -21.81
C LEU A 161 -24.51 3.19 -22.66
N SER A 162 -24.07 3.22 -23.92
CA SER A 162 -24.04 2.02 -24.78
C SER A 162 -22.89 1.11 -24.36
N SER A 163 -23.20 -0.16 -24.06
CA SER A 163 -22.18 -1.17 -23.74
C SER A 163 -21.21 -1.39 -24.91
N ALA A 164 -21.72 -1.36 -26.15
CA ALA A 164 -20.89 -1.50 -27.35
C ALA A 164 -19.91 -0.32 -27.50
N CYS A 165 -20.37 0.90 -27.23
CA CYS A 165 -19.52 2.08 -27.27
C CYS A 165 -18.40 2.04 -26.22
N LEU A 166 -18.72 1.58 -24.99
CA LEU A 166 -17.72 1.48 -23.92
C LEU A 166 -16.60 0.51 -24.29
N VAL A 167 -16.92 -0.61 -24.92
CA VAL A 167 -15.93 -1.56 -25.44
C VAL A 167 -15.12 -0.95 -26.57
N GLU A 168 -15.77 -0.29 -27.55
CA GLU A 168 -15.07 0.34 -28.68
C GLU A 168 -14.10 1.46 -28.24
N ASN A 169 -14.45 2.20 -27.19
CA ASN A 169 -13.65 3.30 -26.66
C ASN A 169 -12.83 2.92 -25.41
N ALA A 170 -12.79 1.65 -25.01
CA ALA A 170 -12.12 1.18 -23.80
C ALA A 170 -10.68 1.68 -23.68
N THR A 171 -9.91 1.61 -24.76
CA THR A 171 -8.52 2.12 -24.80
C THR A 171 -8.44 3.63 -24.55
N LYS A 172 -9.32 4.43 -25.18
CA LYS A 172 -9.32 5.89 -24.99
C LYS A 172 -9.73 6.26 -23.57
N LEU A 173 -10.76 5.58 -23.05
CA LEU A 173 -11.23 5.77 -21.68
C LEU A 173 -10.15 5.42 -20.65
N SER A 174 -9.41 4.33 -20.89
CA SER A 174 -8.27 3.92 -20.05
C SER A 174 -7.17 4.98 -20.04
N VAL A 175 -6.77 5.48 -21.22
CA VAL A 175 -5.75 6.54 -21.32
C VAL A 175 -6.15 7.81 -20.59
N GLU A 176 -7.42 8.22 -20.68
CA GLU A 176 -7.93 9.40 -19.96
C GLU A 176 -7.95 9.18 -18.44
N LEU A 177 -8.34 7.97 -17.99
CA LEU A 177 -8.31 7.59 -16.58
C LEU A 177 -6.88 7.61 -16.03
N ASP A 178 -5.94 7.01 -16.75
CA ASP A 178 -4.53 6.98 -16.38
C ASP A 178 -3.94 8.38 -16.30
N ALA A 179 -4.22 9.21 -17.30
CA ALA A 179 -3.75 10.60 -17.32
C ALA A 179 -4.29 11.39 -16.12
N TYR A 180 -5.58 11.22 -15.78
CA TYR A 180 -6.19 11.83 -14.61
C TYR A 180 -5.50 11.37 -13.31
N VAL A 181 -5.38 10.06 -13.13
CA VAL A 181 -4.76 9.45 -11.95
C VAL A 181 -3.33 9.91 -11.77
N GLN A 182 -2.50 9.80 -12.81
CA GLN A 182 -1.09 10.18 -12.77
C GLN A 182 -0.92 11.67 -12.45
N HIS A 183 -1.69 12.53 -13.09
CA HIS A 183 -1.64 13.97 -12.84
C HIS A 183 -1.90 14.31 -11.37
N HIS A 184 -2.91 13.68 -10.78
CA HIS A 184 -3.26 13.93 -9.38
C HIS A 184 -2.26 13.29 -8.41
N LEU A 185 -1.75 12.09 -8.69
CA LEU A 185 -0.72 11.45 -7.86
C LEU A 185 0.60 12.22 -7.87
N VAL A 186 1.04 12.72 -9.03
CA VAL A 186 2.25 13.56 -9.12
C VAL A 186 2.09 14.82 -8.27
N LYS A 187 0.91 15.45 -8.27
CA LYS A 187 0.62 16.60 -7.41
C LYS A 187 0.66 16.24 -5.93
N ILE A 188 0.04 15.13 -5.54
CA ILE A 188 0.06 14.65 -4.14
C ILE A 188 1.49 14.39 -3.69
N PHE A 189 2.29 13.65 -4.46
CA PHE A 189 3.68 13.36 -4.11
C PHE A 189 4.54 14.63 -4.03
N THR A 190 4.28 15.60 -4.92
CA THR A 190 4.97 16.90 -4.87
C THR A 190 4.62 17.67 -3.59
N ALA A 191 3.34 17.73 -3.22
CA ALA A 191 2.88 18.39 -1.99
C ALA A 191 3.39 17.67 -0.72
N LEU A 192 3.41 16.33 -0.74
CA LEU A 192 4.00 15.54 0.34
C LEU A 192 5.47 15.93 0.54
N ASP A 193 6.27 15.87 -0.51
CA ASP A 193 7.71 16.15 -0.45
C ASP A 193 8.04 17.60 -0.07
N GLN A 194 7.32 18.57 -0.63
CA GLN A 194 7.68 19.98 -0.50
C GLN A 194 7.08 20.66 0.74
N GLU A 195 5.94 20.19 1.22
CA GLU A 195 5.18 20.88 2.28
C GLU A 195 4.98 20.02 3.51
N VAL A 196 4.48 18.79 3.32
CA VAL A 196 4.04 17.94 4.42
C VAL A 196 5.22 17.33 5.18
N LEU A 197 6.13 16.64 4.48
CA LEU A 197 7.25 15.93 5.10
C LEU A 197 8.23 16.86 5.83
N PRO A 198 8.62 18.02 5.28
CA PRO A 198 9.45 18.97 6.02
C PRO A 198 8.79 19.45 7.32
N ARG A 199 7.48 19.77 7.25
CA ARG A 199 6.71 20.22 8.42
C ARG A 199 6.57 19.11 9.46
N MET A 200 6.25 17.88 9.02
CA MET A 200 6.17 16.71 9.88
C MET A 200 7.50 16.45 10.58
N LEU A 201 8.62 16.47 9.84
CA LEU A 201 9.95 16.27 10.41
C LEU A 201 10.27 17.31 11.49
N ASN A 202 9.96 18.58 11.22
CA ASN A 202 10.15 19.64 12.20
C ASN A 202 9.31 19.41 13.47
N ASN A 203 8.03 19.05 13.33
CA ASN A 203 7.16 18.78 14.47
C ASN A 203 7.64 17.57 15.28
N THR A 204 7.87 16.43 14.62
CA THR A 204 8.39 15.21 15.25
C THR A 204 9.73 15.46 15.94
N SER A 205 10.63 16.25 15.34
CA SER A 205 11.91 16.58 15.95
C SER A 205 11.76 17.36 17.26
N ARG A 206 10.78 18.27 17.33
CA ARG A 206 10.49 19.05 18.53
C ARG A 206 9.93 18.17 19.63
N ASP A 207 8.98 17.31 19.29
CA ASP A 207 8.36 16.40 20.22
C ASP A 207 9.39 15.42 20.79
N LEU A 208 10.24 14.84 19.93
CA LEU A 208 11.36 13.97 20.35
C LEU A 208 12.34 14.69 21.26
N LEU A 209 12.71 15.93 20.94
CA LEU A 209 13.63 16.71 21.75
C LEU A 209 13.08 16.96 23.16
N ASP A 210 11.78 17.18 23.31
CA ASP A 210 11.14 17.33 24.61
C ASP A 210 11.06 16.00 25.38
N VAL A 211 10.83 14.89 24.69
CA VAL A 211 10.93 13.53 25.27
C VAL A 211 12.36 13.28 25.76
N LEU A 212 13.39 13.52 24.94
CA LEU A 212 14.79 13.29 25.35
C LEU A 212 15.19 14.19 26.52
N LYS A 213 14.75 15.46 26.57
CA LYS A 213 14.97 16.32 27.75
C LYS A 213 14.38 15.74 29.02
N TYR A 214 13.18 15.15 28.93
CA TYR A 214 12.54 14.50 30.07
C TYR A 214 13.35 13.29 30.56
N PHE A 215 13.77 12.40 29.64
CA PHE A 215 14.62 11.26 29.96
C PHE A 215 15.97 11.72 30.56
N ASN A 216 16.64 12.70 29.95
CA ASN A 216 17.88 13.25 30.49
C ASN A 216 17.66 13.84 31.90
N ARG A 217 16.55 14.52 32.19
CA ARG A 217 16.29 15.02 33.56
C ARG A 217 16.10 13.92 34.60
N LEU A 218 15.42 12.83 34.24
CA LEU A 218 15.12 11.74 35.17
C LEU A 218 16.30 10.78 35.38
N PHE A 219 17.01 10.48 34.29
CA PHE A 219 18.00 9.42 34.27
C PHE A 219 19.45 9.92 34.27
N SER A 220 19.70 11.22 34.00
CA SER A 220 21.06 11.80 34.14
C SER A 220 21.44 12.11 35.60
N SER A 221 20.95 11.32 36.56
CA SER A 221 21.38 11.33 37.96
C SER A 221 22.80 10.75 38.08
N GLY A 222 23.79 11.46 37.54
CA GLY A 222 25.21 11.08 37.56
C GLY A 222 25.88 11.11 36.19
N ASP A 223 26.29 12.29 35.74
CA ASP A 223 27.46 12.64 34.88
C ASP A 223 27.99 11.67 33.79
N ARG A 224 27.25 10.70 33.26
CA ARG A 224 27.87 9.72 32.35
C ARG A 224 27.23 9.52 30.99
N GLN A 225 25.93 9.77 30.80
CA GLN A 225 25.29 9.55 29.50
C GLN A 225 24.14 10.54 29.27
N GLN A 226 24.16 11.26 28.15
CA GLN A 226 23.06 12.11 27.71
C GLN A 226 22.57 11.69 26.32
N LEU A 227 21.25 11.60 26.16
CA LEU A 227 20.63 11.37 24.85
C LEU A 227 20.62 12.68 24.05
N TYR A 228 21.12 12.61 22.83
CA TYR A 228 21.17 13.71 21.87
C TYR A 228 20.39 13.34 20.60
N LEU A 229 19.64 14.31 20.09
CA LEU A 229 18.91 14.20 18.83
C LEU A 229 19.68 14.92 17.72
N GLN A 230 20.06 14.18 16.69
CA GLN A 230 20.52 14.73 15.43
C GLN A 230 19.42 14.58 14.38
N VAL A 231 19.00 15.71 13.80
CA VAL A 231 18.03 15.73 12.69
C VAL A 231 18.69 16.29 11.45
N THR A 232 18.68 15.51 10.37
CA THR A 232 19.06 15.97 9.04
C THR A 232 17.84 16.63 8.41
N PRO A 233 17.90 17.90 7.98
CA PRO A 233 16.75 18.56 7.36
C PRO A 233 16.22 17.77 6.16
N TRP A 234 14.91 17.86 5.92
CA TRP A 234 14.33 17.39 4.67
C TRP A 234 14.90 18.28 3.54
N THR A 235 15.79 17.72 2.75
CA THR A 235 16.45 18.43 1.64
C THR A 235 15.94 17.85 0.33
N GLN A 236 15.74 18.68 -0.69
CA GLN A 236 15.26 18.27 -2.03
C GLN A 236 16.13 17.19 -2.70
N THR A 237 17.31 16.90 -2.14
CA THR A 237 18.20 15.81 -2.57
C THR A 237 17.71 14.41 -2.21
N ALA A 238 16.82 14.26 -1.22
CA ALA A 238 16.06 13.03 -1.04
C ALA A 238 14.83 13.15 -1.93
N ASP A 239 15.00 13.00 -3.25
CA ASP A 239 13.89 13.07 -4.20
C ASP A 239 13.02 11.82 -4.03
N ILE A 240 12.23 11.82 -2.94
CA ILE A 240 11.35 10.74 -2.56
C ILE A 240 10.35 10.45 -3.67
N LYS A 241 10.06 11.46 -4.50
CA LYS A 241 9.33 11.31 -5.74
C LYS A 241 9.93 10.23 -6.62
N LEU A 242 11.25 10.15 -6.79
CA LEU A 242 11.91 9.08 -7.57
C LEU A 242 11.71 7.69 -6.95
N LYS A 243 11.47 7.61 -5.65
CA LYS A 243 11.15 6.35 -4.95
C LYS A 243 9.66 6.01 -4.99
N LEU A 244 8.80 7.03 -5.13
CA LEU A 244 7.34 6.89 -5.19
C LEU A 244 6.82 6.68 -6.62
N LEU A 245 7.48 7.26 -7.64
CA LEU A 245 7.09 7.10 -9.04
C LEU A 245 7.07 5.63 -9.52
N PRO A 246 8.03 4.75 -9.16
CA PRO A 246 7.95 3.33 -9.51
C PRO A 246 6.74 2.61 -8.91
N LEU A 247 6.17 3.11 -7.80
CA LEU A 247 4.93 2.55 -7.25
C LEU A 247 3.75 2.78 -8.19
N LEU A 248 3.75 3.89 -8.95
CA LEU A 248 2.74 4.18 -9.98
C LEU A 248 2.83 3.21 -11.14
N GLU A 249 4.05 2.91 -11.60
CA GLU A 249 4.26 1.98 -12.70
C GLU A 249 3.75 0.58 -12.36
N LYS A 250 3.99 0.15 -11.12
CA LYS A 250 3.52 -1.14 -10.60
C LYS A 250 2.01 -1.18 -10.37
N SER A 251 1.37 -0.06 -10.02
CA SER A 251 -0.06 -0.03 -9.70
C SER A 251 -0.96 0.27 -10.88
N THR A 252 -0.45 0.87 -11.97
CA THR A 252 -1.32 1.40 -13.04
C THR A 252 -0.83 1.18 -14.48
N LEU A 253 0.42 0.81 -14.76
CA LEU A 253 0.96 0.94 -16.14
C LEU A 253 1.44 -0.35 -16.81
N ALA A 254 1.60 -1.44 -16.07
CA ALA A 254 2.06 -2.72 -16.64
C ALA A 254 0.93 -3.73 -16.85
N ASP A 255 -0.30 -3.35 -16.53
CA ASP A 255 -1.46 -4.23 -16.62
C ASP A 255 -2.21 -3.97 -17.93
N ASP A 256 -2.05 -4.87 -18.90
CA ASP A 256 -2.93 -4.97 -20.08
C ASP A 256 -4.43 -5.09 -19.67
N HIS A 257 -4.69 -5.34 -18.37
CA HIS A 257 -6.00 -5.43 -17.75
C HIS A 257 -6.82 -4.14 -17.77
N LEU A 258 -6.27 -2.91 -17.89
CA LEU A 258 -7.10 -1.69 -17.87
C LEU A 258 -8.04 -1.57 -19.09
N VAL A 259 -7.63 -2.07 -20.25
CA VAL A 259 -8.49 -2.07 -21.46
C VAL A 259 -9.53 -3.20 -21.37
N ASP A 260 -9.11 -4.36 -20.88
CA ASP A 260 -10.02 -5.48 -20.59
C ASP A 260 -11.06 -5.08 -19.53
N PHE A 261 -10.67 -4.21 -18.59
CA PHE A 261 -11.46 -3.75 -17.46
C PHE A 261 -12.69 -2.92 -17.87
N PHE A 262 -12.55 -1.93 -18.76
CA PHE A 262 -13.74 -1.22 -19.27
C PHE A 262 -14.71 -2.17 -19.99
N SER A 263 -14.18 -3.20 -20.66
CA SER A 263 -14.98 -4.21 -21.34
C SER A 263 -15.69 -5.13 -20.34
N SER A 264 -14.99 -5.64 -19.32
CA SER A 264 -15.56 -6.50 -18.26
C SER A 264 -16.58 -5.75 -17.39
N TYR A 265 -16.33 -4.50 -17.04
CA TYR A 265 -17.24 -3.71 -16.21
C TYR A 265 -18.46 -3.22 -16.98
N ALA A 266 -18.35 -3.00 -18.29
CA ALA A 266 -19.52 -2.84 -19.15
C ALA A 266 -20.41 -4.08 -19.09
N CYS A 267 -19.83 -5.29 -19.08
CA CYS A 267 -20.60 -6.54 -18.93
C CYS A 267 -21.22 -6.68 -17.53
N LEU A 268 -20.48 -6.40 -16.46
CA LEU A 268 -20.96 -6.52 -15.07
C LEU A 268 -22.06 -5.50 -14.73
N SER A 269 -22.03 -4.32 -15.32
CA SER A 269 -23.02 -3.27 -15.07
C SER A 269 -24.40 -3.58 -15.65
N ARG A 270 -24.53 -4.66 -16.45
CA ARG A 270 -25.78 -5.19 -17.00
C ARG A 270 -26.61 -5.99 -15.98
N ALA A 271 -25.93 -6.68 -15.04
CA ALA A 271 -26.56 -7.63 -14.09
C ALA A 271 -27.40 -6.92 -13.05
#